data_AF-A0A7S3IT78-F1
#
_entry.id   AF-A0A7S3IT78-F1
#
_cell.length_a   1.000
_cell.length_b   1.000
_cell.length_c   1.000
_cell.angle_alpha   90.00
_cell.angle_beta   90.00
_cell.angle_gamma   90.00
#
_symmetry.space_group_name_H-M   'P 1'
#
loop_
_entity.id
_entity.type
_entity.pdbx_description
1 polymer ?
#
loop_
_entity_poly.entity_id
_entity_poly.type
_entity_poly.pdbx_seq_one_letter_code
_entity_poly.pdbx_strand_id
1 'polypeptide(L)'
;EDKEPLMMESPPEDGAEEGGANKEEDQEHDSQSGIGPGPDDYIETRKCLGCFNYKCAVVTVCMVIVLEFFDLLLNMMFIADNDYFDDLYLFSFMAFTFLLFVSVVLVLVYLCTRDSPSSRGLLPWAILFAAIVSILLAVWIAVYIFYYYPYDEVYIKKYGQDYKNEPPQPETEDEDAERERDYDKESKLRFLLENDGRLAVYTGFYT
;
A
#
# COMPACT_ATOMS: atom_id res chain seq x y z
N GLU A 1 77.90 4.70 11.31
CA GLU A 1 77.08 3.64 11.93
C GLU A 1 75.68 3.71 11.33
N ASP A 2 75.50 3.45 10.03
CA ASP A 2 75.69 2.19 9.29
C ASP A 2 74.77 1.07 9.79
N LYS A 3 73.59 0.93 9.15
CA LYS A 3 73.16 -0.27 8.41
C LYS A 3 71.64 -0.23 8.12
N GLU A 4 71.29 0.13 6.89
CA GLU A 4 70.25 -0.58 6.13
C GLU A 4 70.88 -1.87 5.53
N PRO A 5 70.16 -2.71 4.75
CA PRO A 5 68.86 -3.36 4.94
C PRO A 5 69.04 -4.91 4.79
N LEU A 6 67.99 -5.71 4.98
CA LEU A 6 67.95 -7.06 4.39
C LEU A 6 66.52 -7.43 4.01
N MET A 7 66.29 -7.41 2.70
CA MET A 7 65.15 -8.01 2.03
C MET A 7 65.18 -9.54 2.19
N MET A 8 64.01 -10.16 2.24
CA MET A 8 63.89 -11.57 1.87
C MET A 8 62.74 -11.70 0.88
N GLU A 9 63.13 -11.85 -0.37
CA GLU A 9 62.32 -12.19 -1.52
C GLU A 9 62.37 -13.72 -1.72
N SER A 10 61.28 -14.28 -2.28
CA SER A 10 61.22 -15.45 -3.19
C SER A 10 61.09 -16.89 -2.62
N PRO A 11 60.46 -17.85 -3.36
CA PRO A 11 59.37 -17.72 -4.35
C PRO A 11 58.38 -18.96 -4.31
N PRO A 12 57.71 -19.42 -5.41
CA PRO A 12 56.35 -19.97 -5.36
C PRO A 12 56.27 -21.51 -5.48
N GLU A 13 55.15 -22.16 -5.16
CA GLU A 13 54.85 -23.46 -5.77
C GLU A 13 53.34 -23.62 -6.04
N ASP A 14 53.07 -23.88 -7.31
CA ASP A 14 51.82 -24.33 -7.90
C ASP A 14 51.46 -25.73 -7.37
N GLY A 15 50.18 -25.90 -7.04
CA GLY A 15 49.58 -27.19 -6.73
C GLY A 15 48.18 -27.26 -7.31
N ALA A 16 48.10 -27.54 -8.61
CA ALA A 16 46.89 -28.00 -9.25
C ALA A 16 46.62 -29.44 -8.80
N GLU A 17 45.48 -29.69 -8.16
CA GLU A 17 44.87 -31.01 -8.11
C GLU A 17 43.39 -30.95 -8.47
N GLU A 18 43.01 -32.00 -9.18
CA GLU A 18 41.83 -32.17 -10.00
C GLU A 18 40.56 -32.50 -9.18
N GLY A 19 39.41 -32.17 -9.79
CA GLY A 19 38.35 -33.15 -10.04
C GLY A 19 37.77 -33.92 -8.84
N GLY A 20 36.71 -33.38 -8.25
CA GLY A 20 35.81 -34.12 -7.38
C GLY A 20 34.36 -33.71 -7.61
N ALA A 21 33.74 -34.23 -8.68
CA ALA A 21 32.30 -34.18 -8.85
C ALA A 21 31.65 -35.15 -7.85
N ASN A 22 31.28 -34.65 -6.66
CA ASN A 22 30.36 -35.35 -5.78
C ASN A 22 29.01 -34.63 -5.77
N LYS A 23 28.05 -35.33 -6.37
CA LYS A 23 26.64 -35.06 -6.37
C LYS A 23 26.06 -36.08 -5.40
N GLU A 24 25.86 -35.72 -4.14
CA GLU A 24 25.16 -36.56 -3.18
C GLU A 24 24.52 -35.68 -2.09
N GLU A 25 23.20 -35.54 -2.25
CA GLU A 25 22.20 -35.50 -1.19
C GLU A 25 22.44 -34.59 0.02
N ASP A 26 21.94 -33.36 -0.07
CA ASP A 26 21.56 -32.56 1.10
C ASP A 26 20.38 -33.24 1.82
N GLN A 27 20.74 -34.23 2.62
CA GLN A 27 19.92 -34.75 3.70
C GLN A 27 19.91 -33.67 4.79
N GLU A 28 18.83 -32.87 4.86
CA GLU A 28 18.51 -32.03 6.03
C GLU A 28 18.29 -32.95 7.24
N HIS A 29 19.38 -33.42 7.83
CA HIS A 29 19.41 -34.05 9.13
C HIS A 29 19.38 -32.92 10.16
N ASP A 30 18.15 -32.48 10.46
CA ASP A 30 17.81 -31.53 11.52
C ASP A 30 18.18 -32.15 12.87
N SER A 31 19.48 -32.17 13.13
CA SER A 31 20.08 -32.64 14.35
C SER A 31 19.87 -31.54 15.36
N GLN A 32 18.75 -31.62 16.09
CA GLN A 32 18.50 -30.90 17.33
C GLN A 32 19.59 -31.23 18.35
N SER A 33 20.76 -30.61 18.16
CA SER A 33 21.74 -30.34 19.20
C SER A 33 21.12 -29.27 20.09
N GLY A 34 20.77 -29.67 21.32
CA GLY A 34 20.09 -28.86 22.34
C GLY A 34 20.87 -27.63 22.80
N ILE A 35 20.98 -26.64 21.92
CA ILE A 35 21.17 -25.25 22.29
C ILE A 35 19.74 -24.72 22.45
N GLY A 36 19.30 -24.61 23.71
CA GLY A 36 18.05 -23.94 23.99
C GLY A 36 18.07 -22.54 23.36
N PRO A 37 16.91 -22.01 22.95
CA PRO A 37 16.81 -20.66 22.39
C PRO A 37 17.55 -19.68 23.29
N GLY A 38 18.39 -18.84 22.71
CA GLY A 38 19.08 -17.78 23.44
C GLY A 38 18.05 -16.89 24.15
N PRO A 39 18.45 -16.11 25.17
CA PRO A 39 17.54 -15.22 25.89
C PRO A 39 16.79 -14.21 24.98
N ASP A 40 17.27 -14.01 23.76
CA ASP A 40 16.68 -13.12 22.75
C ASP A 40 15.92 -13.88 21.64
N ASP A 41 15.95 -15.21 21.64
CA ASP A 41 15.27 -16.03 20.63
C ASP A 41 13.79 -16.14 20.97
N TYR A 42 12.99 -15.46 20.15
CA TYR A 42 11.53 -15.45 20.26
C TYR A 42 10.94 -16.84 20.01
N ILE A 43 10.48 -17.50 21.08
CA ILE A 43 9.74 -18.77 20.99
C ILE A 43 8.26 -18.48 20.72
N GLU A 44 7.87 -18.66 19.46
CA GLU A 44 6.51 -18.42 18.97
C GLU A 44 5.55 -19.54 19.45
N THR A 45 4.97 -19.37 20.64
CA THR A 45 4.16 -20.42 21.32
C THR A 45 2.67 -20.40 20.99
N ARG A 46 2.20 -19.59 20.03
CA ARG A 46 0.76 -19.44 19.77
C ARG A 46 0.31 -20.25 18.55
N LYS A 47 -0.35 -21.38 18.81
CA LYS A 47 -1.19 -22.08 17.82
C LYS A 47 -2.43 -21.21 17.56
N CYS A 48 -2.38 -20.30 16.59
CA CYS A 48 -3.57 -19.54 16.19
C CYS A 48 -4.61 -20.49 15.57
N LEU A 49 -5.86 -20.34 15.98
CA LEU A 49 -7.02 -21.02 15.41
C LEU A 49 -7.30 -20.42 14.01
N GLY A 50 -7.09 -21.21 12.95
CA GLY A 50 -7.43 -20.84 11.57
C GLY A 50 -6.23 -20.94 10.63
N CYS A 51 -6.43 -21.49 9.44
CA CYS A 51 -5.42 -22.02 8.52
C CYS A 51 -4.36 -21.05 7.96
N PHE A 52 -4.20 -19.84 8.51
CA PHE A 52 -3.29 -18.82 8.01
C PHE A 52 -2.12 -18.59 8.95
N ASN A 53 -0.90 -18.79 8.43
CA ASN A 53 0.34 -18.44 9.10
C ASN A 53 0.39 -16.91 9.30
N TYR A 54 0.86 -16.42 10.45
CA TYR A 54 0.95 -14.98 10.76
C TYR A 54 1.70 -14.19 9.69
N LYS A 55 2.68 -14.82 9.04
CA LYS A 55 3.42 -14.22 7.92
C LYS A 55 2.50 -13.87 6.75
N CYS A 56 1.52 -14.72 6.45
CA CYS A 56 0.55 -14.48 5.38
C CYS A 56 -0.39 -13.32 5.73
N ALA A 57 -0.81 -13.22 7.00
CA ALA A 57 -1.64 -12.10 7.46
C ALA A 57 -0.88 -10.75 7.31
N VAL A 58 0.38 -10.70 7.74
CA VAL A 58 1.22 -9.51 7.58
C VAL A 58 1.37 -9.11 6.12
N VAL A 59 1.71 -10.06 5.24
CA VAL A 59 1.83 -9.78 3.79
C VAL A 59 0.50 -9.29 3.20
N THR A 60 -0.63 -9.86 3.64
CA THR A 60 -1.97 -9.43 3.19
C THR A 60 -2.25 -7.99 3.58
N VAL A 61 -1.96 -7.60 4.83
CA VAL A 61 -2.11 -6.21 5.29
C VAL A 61 -1.23 -5.26 4.48
N CYS A 62 0.02 -5.63 4.20
CA CYS A 62 0.89 -4.84 3.33
C CYS A 62 0.31 -4.63 1.93
N MET A 63 -0.27 -5.68 1.33
CA MET A 63 -0.93 -5.59 0.03
C MET A 63 -2.17 -4.69 0.08
N VAL A 64 -2.96 -4.73 1.16
CA VAL A 64 -4.11 -3.84 1.34
C VAL A 64 -3.68 -2.37 1.35
N ILE A 65 -2.62 -2.01 2.08
CA ILE A 65 -2.11 -0.62 2.12
C ILE A 65 -1.66 -0.15 0.72
N VAL A 66 -1.00 -1.02 -0.04
CA VAL A 66 -0.58 -0.70 -1.41
C VAL A 66 -1.79 -0.51 -2.33
N LEU A 67 -2.80 -1.38 -2.23
CA LEU A 67 -4.04 -1.25 -2.99
C LEU A 67 -4.81 0.02 -2.62
N GLU A 68 -4.87 0.38 -1.33
CA GLU A 68 -5.49 1.61 -0.85
C GLU A 68 -4.83 2.85 -1.45
N PHE A 69 -3.49 2.85 -1.59
CA PHE A 69 -2.78 3.92 -2.27
C PHE A 69 -3.17 4.04 -3.75
N PHE A 70 -3.30 2.93 -4.47
CA PHE A 70 -3.74 2.95 -5.87
C PHE A 70 -5.20 3.39 -6.01
N ASP A 71 -6.09 2.95 -5.13
CA ASP A 71 -7.48 3.41 -5.11
C ASP A 71 -7.55 4.93 -4.88
N LEU A 72 -6.74 5.46 -3.96
CA LEU A 72 -6.67 6.90 -3.72
C LEU A 72 -6.15 7.68 -4.93
N LEU A 73 -5.15 7.15 -5.66
CA LEU A 73 -4.67 7.73 -6.92
C LEU A 73 -5.76 7.75 -8.00
N LEU A 74 -6.53 6.67 -8.13
CA LEU A 74 -7.65 6.62 -9.09
C LEU A 74 -8.74 7.63 -8.72
N ASN A 75 -9.10 7.72 -7.44
CA ASN A 75 -10.05 8.73 -6.96
C ASN A 75 -9.55 10.16 -7.24
N MET A 76 -8.26 10.43 -7.06
CA MET A 76 -7.66 11.73 -7.40
C MET A 76 -7.83 12.06 -8.90
N MET A 77 -7.63 11.07 -9.79
CA MET A 77 -7.83 11.26 -11.23
C MET A 77 -9.30 11.56 -11.56
N PHE A 78 -10.26 10.88 -10.91
CA PHE A 78 -11.69 11.15 -11.09
C PHE A 78 -12.11 12.52 -10.57
N ILE A 79 -11.55 12.96 -9.44
CA ILE A 79 -11.80 14.29 -8.87
C ILE A 79 -11.25 15.38 -9.80
N ALA A 80 -10.04 15.19 -10.35
CA ALA A 80 -9.42 16.15 -11.26
C ALA A 80 -10.18 16.34 -12.59
N ASP A 81 -10.99 15.36 -12.98
CA ASP A 81 -11.80 15.38 -14.21
C ASP A 81 -13.28 15.80 -13.95
N ASN A 82 -13.60 16.19 -12.71
CA ASN A 82 -14.93 16.58 -12.29
C ASN A 82 -14.99 18.08 -11.99
N ASP A 83 -15.71 18.83 -12.82
CA ASP A 83 -15.82 20.29 -12.74
C ASP A 83 -16.60 20.80 -11.51
N TYR A 84 -17.33 19.92 -10.81
CA TYR A 84 -18.13 20.29 -9.63
C TYR A 84 -17.34 20.29 -8.32
N PHE A 85 -16.13 19.72 -8.31
CA PHE A 85 -15.26 19.73 -7.14
C PHE A 85 -14.27 20.89 -7.22
N ASP A 86 -14.09 21.58 -6.10
CA ASP A 86 -13.13 22.68 -6.04
C ASP A 86 -11.69 22.18 -6.02
N ASP A 87 -10.77 23.00 -6.52
CA ASP A 87 -9.32 22.75 -6.44
C ASP A 87 -8.85 22.46 -5.00
N LEU A 88 -9.48 23.10 -3.99
CA LEU A 88 -9.16 22.87 -2.59
C LEU A 88 -9.35 21.41 -2.18
N TYR A 89 -10.38 20.75 -2.70
CA TYR A 89 -10.64 19.35 -2.43
C TYR A 89 -9.55 18.47 -3.05
N LEU A 90 -9.15 18.76 -4.29
CA LEU A 90 -8.06 18.09 -4.98
C LEU A 90 -6.72 18.27 -4.24
N PHE A 91 -6.39 19.49 -3.79
CA PHE A 91 -5.18 19.76 -3.01
C PHE A 91 -5.14 18.97 -1.70
N SER A 92 -6.25 18.87 -0.98
CA SER A 92 -6.33 18.04 0.22
C SER A 92 -6.13 16.55 -0.09
N PHE A 93 -6.73 16.03 -1.15
CA PHE A 93 -6.52 14.64 -1.60
C PHE A 93 -5.06 14.37 -1.96
N MET A 94 -4.39 15.30 -2.66
CA MET A 94 -2.96 15.18 -2.94
C MET A 94 -2.12 15.14 -1.66
N ALA A 95 -2.44 15.96 -0.66
CA ALA A 95 -1.74 15.96 0.62
C ALA A 95 -1.88 14.62 1.38
N PHE A 96 -3.10 14.07 1.46
CA PHE A 96 -3.33 12.75 2.07
C PHE A 96 -2.65 11.62 1.29
N THR A 97 -2.68 11.70 -0.04
CA THR A 97 -1.99 10.73 -0.92
C THR A 97 -0.49 10.72 -0.67
N PHE A 98 0.12 11.89 -0.47
CA PHE A 98 1.53 12.00 -0.12
C PHE A 98 1.85 11.37 1.24
N LEU A 99 0.99 11.55 2.25
CA LEU A 99 1.17 10.91 3.55
C LEU A 99 1.04 9.37 3.45
N LEU A 100 0.08 8.89 2.67
CA LEU A 100 -0.09 7.45 2.41
C LEU A 100 1.09 6.87 1.63
N PHE A 101 1.66 7.63 0.70
CA PHE A 101 2.87 7.24 -0.03
C PHE A 101 4.05 6.95 0.91
N VAL A 102 4.23 7.74 1.97
CA VAL A 102 5.25 7.47 3.00
C VAL A 102 5.01 6.11 3.67
N SER A 103 3.76 5.77 3.98
CA SER A 103 3.40 4.45 4.51
C SER A 103 3.71 3.33 3.52
N VAL A 104 3.37 3.49 2.24
CA VAL A 104 3.71 2.53 1.18
C VAL A 104 5.22 2.32 1.07
N VAL A 105 6.03 3.40 1.13
CA VAL A 105 7.49 3.28 1.12
C VAL A 105 7.99 2.46 2.31
N LEU A 106 7.45 2.66 3.51
CA LEU A 106 7.80 1.84 4.68
C LEU A 106 7.43 0.37 4.49
N VAL A 107 6.26 0.09 3.91
CA VAL A 107 5.83 -1.27 3.55
C VAL A 107 6.76 -1.89 2.51
N LEU A 108 7.16 -1.16 1.47
CA LEU A 108 8.08 -1.66 0.44
C LEU A 108 9.47 -1.94 1.02
N VAL A 109 9.98 -1.08 1.90
CA VAL A 109 11.23 -1.33 2.64
C VAL A 109 11.10 -2.60 3.47
N TYR A 110 9.98 -2.79 4.17
CA TYR A 110 9.71 -4.02 4.92
C TYR A 110 9.70 -5.26 4.01
N LEU A 111 9.01 -5.23 2.88
CA LEU A 111 8.89 -6.35 1.94
C LEU A 111 10.20 -6.68 1.22
N CYS A 112 11.04 -5.68 0.93
CA CYS A 112 12.31 -5.86 0.23
C CYS A 112 13.49 -6.17 1.17
N THR A 113 13.36 -5.93 2.47
CA THR A 113 14.42 -6.24 3.44
C THR A 113 14.31 -7.68 3.93
N ARG A 114 15.46 -8.33 4.14
CA ARG A 114 15.48 -9.69 4.70
C ARG A 114 14.87 -9.65 6.11
N ASP A 115 14.06 -10.66 6.39
CA ASP A 115 13.34 -10.88 7.65
C ASP A 115 14.33 -10.71 8.83
N SER A 116 14.31 -9.54 9.47
CA SER A 116 15.23 -9.16 10.53
C SER A 116 14.47 -8.47 11.67
N PRO A 117 14.93 -8.58 12.93
CA PRO A 117 14.24 -7.95 14.07
C PRO A 117 14.03 -6.45 13.89
N SER A 118 14.99 -5.75 13.28
CA SER A 118 14.88 -4.32 12.98
C SER A 118 13.79 -4.01 11.94
N SER A 119 13.63 -4.84 10.90
CA SER A 119 12.60 -4.63 9.88
C SER A 119 11.18 -4.80 10.44
N ARG A 120 10.99 -5.75 11.37
CA ARG A 120 9.70 -5.97 12.06
C ARG A 120 9.22 -4.76 12.87
N GLY A 121 10.15 -3.91 13.32
CA GLY A 121 9.82 -2.68 14.03
C GLY A 121 9.20 -1.60 13.16
N LEU A 122 9.36 -1.65 11.82
CA LEU A 122 8.82 -0.66 10.88
C LEU A 122 7.34 -0.89 10.59
N LEU A 123 6.89 -2.14 10.63
CA LEU A 123 5.55 -2.54 10.22
C LEU A 123 4.43 -1.87 11.05
N PRO A 124 4.49 -1.82 12.40
CA PRO A 124 3.47 -1.13 13.19
C PRO A 124 3.35 0.36 12.84
N TRP A 125 4.47 1.02 12.52
CA TRP A 125 4.45 2.43 12.12
C TRP A 125 3.78 2.63 10.77
N ALA A 126 4.07 1.77 9.79
CA ALA A 126 3.42 1.84 8.48
C ALA A 126 1.89 1.68 8.60
N ILE A 127 1.43 0.67 9.36
CA ILE A 127 0.00 0.42 9.61
C ILE A 127 -0.63 1.61 10.36
N LEU A 128 0.05 2.16 11.37
CA LEU A 128 -0.45 3.31 12.12
C LEU A 128 -0.62 4.54 11.23
N PHE A 129 0.36 4.84 10.37
CA PHE A 129 0.25 5.95 9.42
C PHE A 129 -0.88 5.75 8.42
N ALA A 130 -1.01 4.54 7.85
CA ALA A 130 -2.11 4.24 6.93
C ALA A 130 -3.47 4.47 7.62
N ALA A 131 -3.69 3.87 8.79
CA ALA A 131 -4.94 4.01 9.53
C ALA A 131 -5.28 5.48 9.90
N ILE A 132 -4.28 6.26 10.33
CA ILE A 132 -4.48 7.68 10.65
C ILE A 132 -4.90 8.46 9.39
N VAL A 133 -4.25 8.21 8.26
CA VAL A 133 -4.58 8.88 6.99
C VAL A 133 -5.98 8.49 6.52
N SER A 134 -6.37 7.22 6.58
CA SER A 134 -7.71 6.76 6.17
C SER A 134 -8.82 7.41 7.00
N ILE A 135 -8.63 7.51 8.33
CA ILE A 135 -9.59 8.17 9.22
C ILE A 135 -9.67 9.68 8.93
N LEU A 136 -8.53 10.34 8.79
CA LEU A 136 -8.48 11.78 8.48
C LEU A 136 -9.14 12.08 7.13
N LEU A 137 -8.91 11.22 6.13
CA LEU A 137 -9.52 11.33 4.82
C LEU A 137 -11.05 11.18 4.90
N ALA A 138 -11.56 10.17 5.61
CA ALA A 138 -13.00 9.98 5.80
C ALA A 138 -13.65 11.19 6.49
N VAL A 139 -13.05 11.70 7.56
CA VAL A 139 -13.51 12.90 8.25
C VAL A 139 -13.47 14.12 7.33
N TRP A 140 -12.41 14.29 6.55
CA TRP A 140 -12.27 15.39 5.60
C TRP A 140 -13.34 15.36 4.51
N ILE A 141 -13.61 14.18 3.92
CA ILE A 141 -14.67 13.99 2.92
C ILE A 141 -16.02 14.42 3.51
N ALA A 142 -16.35 13.95 4.72
CA ALA A 142 -17.61 14.33 5.39
C ALA A 142 -17.70 15.84 5.60
N VAL A 143 -16.66 16.47 6.14
CA VAL A 143 -16.62 17.92 6.35
C VAL A 143 -16.77 18.69 5.03
N TYR A 144 -16.07 18.26 3.98
CA TYR A 144 -16.15 18.92 2.68
C TYR A 144 -17.56 18.85 2.09
N ILE A 145 -18.18 17.66 2.04
CA ILE A 145 -19.50 17.45 1.43
C ILE A 145 -20.62 18.21 2.17
N PHE A 146 -20.53 18.32 3.51
CA PHE A 146 -21.57 19.02 4.28
C PHE A 146 -21.38 20.54 4.33
N TYR A 147 -20.15 21.04 4.38
CA TYR A 147 -19.90 22.47 4.65
C TYR A 147 -19.39 23.27 3.45
N TYR A 148 -18.59 22.66 2.58
CA TYR A 148 -17.92 23.37 1.49
C TYR A 148 -18.59 23.13 0.15
N TYR A 149 -19.14 21.93 -0.06
CA TYR A 149 -19.77 21.57 -1.31
C TYR A 149 -21.06 22.38 -1.53
N PRO A 150 -21.11 23.25 -2.55
CA PRO A 150 -22.15 24.28 -2.66
C PRO A 150 -23.51 23.73 -3.11
N TYR A 151 -23.55 22.50 -3.62
CA TYR A 151 -24.75 21.85 -4.14
C TYR A 151 -25.42 20.96 -3.10
N ASP A 152 -26.74 20.78 -3.21
CA ASP A 152 -27.52 19.89 -2.34
C ASP A 152 -27.33 18.40 -2.69
N GLU A 153 -27.00 18.11 -3.95
CA GLU A 153 -26.76 16.77 -4.49
C GLU A 153 -25.34 16.67 -5.03
N VAL A 154 -24.71 15.52 -4.88
CA VAL A 154 -23.34 15.25 -5.34
C VAL A 154 -23.38 14.80 -6.80
N TYR A 155 -22.64 15.50 -7.65
CA TYR A 155 -22.54 15.22 -9.08
C TYR A 155 -21.35 14.30 -9.36
N ILE A 156 -21.63 13.08 -9.83
CA ILE A 156 -20.63 12.05 -10.13
C ILE A 156 -20.63 11.78 -11.64
N LYS A 157 -19.47 11.92 -12.28
CA LYS A 157 -19.35 11.75 -13.73
C LYS A 157 -19.63 10.30 -14.15
N LYS A 158 -20.47 10.12 -15.17
CA LYS A 158 -20.79 8.80 -15.73
C LYS A 158 -19.66 8.30 -16.62
N TYR A 159 -18.90 7.32 -16.14
CA TYR A 159 -17.89 6.65 -16.97
C TYR A 159 -18.47 5.37 -17.60
N GLY A 160 -18.58 5.36 -18.94
CA GLY A 160 -18.85 4.13 -19.71
C GLY A 160 -20.32 3.79 -19.97
N GLN A 161 -21.27 4.69 -19.73
CA GLN A 161 -22.62 4.52 -20.30
C GLN A 161 -22.58 4.84 -21.79
N ASP A 162 -22.73 3.81 -22.62
CA ASP A 162 -22.82 3.93 -24.07
C ASP A 162 -24.16 4.62 -24.40
N TYR A 163 -24.14 5.95 -24.57
CA TYR A 163 -25.29 6.83 -24.88
C TYR A 163 -26.05 6.46 -26.18
N LYS A 164 -25.70 5.34 -26.83
CA LYS A 164 -26.20 4.90 -28.14
C LYS A 164 -27.71 4.59 -28.18
N ASN A 165 -28.41 4.60 -27.05
CA ASN A 165 -29.85 4.32 -27.00
C ASN A 165 -30.70 5.52 -26.58
N GLU A 166 -30.11 6.68 -26.30
CA GLU A 166 -30.92 7.89 -26.08
C GLU A 166 -31.34 8.49 -27.42
N PRO A 167 -32.65 8.70 -27.65
CA PRO A 167 -33.11 9.34 -28.88
C PRO A 167 -32.50 10.75 -28.98
N PRO A 168 -32.10 11.21 -30.18
CA PRO A 168 -31.58 12.56 -30.38
C PRO A 168 -32.58 13.57 -29.81
N GLN A 169 -32.17 14.26 -28.76
CA GLN A 169 -32.96 15.33 -28.15
C GLN A 169 -32.87 16.58 -29.04
N PRO A 170 -33.93 17.41 -29.08
CA PRO A 170 -33.88 18.68 -29.81
C PRO A 170 -32.73 19.53 -29.29
N GLU A 171 -31.92 20.09 -30.19
CA GLU A 171 -30.82 21.01 -29.88
C GLU A 171 -31.36 22.18 -29.05
N THR A 172 -31.19 22.12 -27.73
CA THR A 172 -31.38 23.25 -26.83
C THR A 172 -30.04 23.94 -26.69
N GLU A 173 -29.95 25.24 -27.00
CA GLU A 173 -28.72 26.06 -26.95
C GLU A 173 -28.14 26.24 -25.52
N ASP A 174 -28.70 25.59 -24.50
CA ASP A 174 -28.24 25.69 -23.11
C ASP A 174 -27.11 24.66 -22.84
N GLU A 175 -25.86 25.09 -23.02
CA GLU A 175 -24.65 24.30 -22.72
C GLU A 175 -24.64 23.69 -21.30
N ASP A 176 -25.24 24.40 -20.33
CA ASP A 176 -25.35 23.95 -18.95
C ASP A 176 -26.24 22.71 -18.81
N ALA A 177 -27.31 22.61 -19.61
CA ALA A 177 -28.22 21.47 -19.62
C ALA A 177 -27.56 20.23 -20.23
N GLU A 178 -26.62 20.41 -21.17
CA GLU A 178 -25.84 19.30 -21.71
C GLU A 178 -24.84 18.77 -20.67
N ARG A 179 -24.12 19.67 -19.98
CA ARG A 179 -23.14 19.28 -18.97
C ARG A 179 -23.79 18.50 -17.83
N GLU A 180 -25.00 18.86 -17.39
CA GLU A 180 -25.71 18.11 -16.34
C GLU A 180 -26.08 16.67 -16.72
N ARG A 181 -26.24 16.34 -18.00
CA ARG A 181 -26.64 14.97 -18.42
C ARG A 181 -25.54 13.93 -18.18
N ASP A 182 -24.28 14.37 -18.19
CA ASP A 182 -23.10 13.53 -18.03
C ASP A 182 -22.82 13.13 -16.58
N TYR A 183 -23.61 13.64 -15.62
CA TYR A 183 -23.44 13.37 -14.21
C TYR A 183 -24.66 12.63 -13.64
N ASP A 184 -24.41 11.65 -12.78
CA ASP A 184 -25.41 11.09 -11.89
C ASP A 184 -25.49 11.96 -10.63
N LYS A 185 -26.73 12.24 -10.20
CA LYS A 185 -27.02 12.99 -8.99
C LYS A 185 -27.26 12.02 -7.85
N GLU A 186 -26.43 12.09 -6.81
CA GLU A 186 -26.60 11.29 -5.60
C GLU A 186 -26.84 12.17 -4.37
N SER A 187 -27.64 11.65 -3.43
CA SER A 187 -27.82 12.33 -2.15
C SER A 187 -26.52 12.29 -1.35
N LYS A 188 -26.21 13.38 -0.63
CA LYS A 188 -24.98 13.49 0.20
C LYS A 188 -24.80 12.29 1.14
N LEU A 189 -25.88 11.82 1.76
CA LEU A 189 -25.84 10.65 2.66
C LEU A 189 -25.52 9.36 1.92
N ARG A 190 -26.08 9.15 0.73
CA ARG A 190 -25.81 7.95 -0.06
C ARG A 190 -24.36 7.94 -0.52
N PHE A 191 -23.87 9.08 -1.02
CA PHE A 191 -22.47 9.23 -1.42
C PHE A 191 -21.51 8.90 -0.28
N LEU A 192 -21.78 9.40 0.93
CA LEU A 192 -20.96 9.09 2.11
C LEU A 192 -21.03 7.61 2.49
N LEU A 193 -22.22 7.00 2.49
CA LEU A 193 -22.37 5.58 2.82
C LEU A 193 -21.72 4.65 1.78
N GLU A 194 -21.74 5.04 0.51
CA GLU A 194 -21.14 4.25 -0.57
C GLU A 194 -19.61 4.35 -0.56
N ASN A 195 -19.07 5.54 -0.26
CA ASN A 195 -17.62 5.71 -0.02
C ASN A 195 -17.16 5.07 1.30
N ASP A 196 -17.90 5.24 2.39
CA ASP A 196 -17.59 4.61 3.68
C ASP A 196 -17.81 3.09 3.64
N GLY A 197 -18.72 2.59 2.79
CA GLY A 197 -18.95 1.17 2.58
C GLY A 197 -17.71 0.46 2.03
N ARG A 198 -16.92 1.13 1.17
CA ARG A 198 -15.61 0.64 0.74
C ARG A 198 -14.61 0.61 1.91
N LEU A 199 -14.57 1.64 2.75
CA LEU A 199 -13.76 1.69 3.98
C LEU A 199 -14.18 0.64 5.04
N ALA A 200 -15.47 0.31 5.13
CA ALA A 200 -16.01 -0.70 6.03
C ALA A 200 -15.58 -2.12 5.63
N VAL A 201 -15.50 -2.40 4.32
CA VAL A 201 -14.94 -3.65 3.80
C VAL A 201 -13.46 -3.76 4.21
N TYR A 202 -12.69 -2.68 4.14
CA TYR A 202 -11.29 -2.70 4.56
C TYR A 202 -11.12 -2.85 6.08
N THR A 203 -11.88 -2.12 6.90
CA THR A 203 -11.81 -2.22 8.37
C THR A 203 -12.29 -3.56 8.92
N GLY A 204 -13.23 -4.24 8.24
CA GLY A 204 -13.63 -5.61 8.58
C GLY A 204 -12.53 -6.66 8.40
N PHE A 205 -11.47 -6.38 7.63
CA PHE A 205 -10.27 -7.24 7.56
C PHE A 205 -9.25 -6.97 8.68
N TYR A 206 -9.38 -5.86 9.44
CA TYR A 206 -8.44 -5.45 10.48
C TYR A 206 -8.86 -5.84 11.91
N THR A 207 -10.03 -6.45 12.10
CA THR A 207 -10.53 -6.95 13.40
C THR A 207 -10.66 -8.48 13.40
#